data_AF-A0A534RJ74-F1
#
_entry.id   AF-A0A534RJ74-F1
#
_cell.length_a   1.000
_cell.length_b   1.000
_cell.length_c   1.000
_cell.angle_alpha   90.00
_cell.angle_beta   90.00
_cell.angle_gamma   90.00
#
_symmetry.space_group_name_H-M   'P 1'
#
loop_
_entity.id
_entity.type
_entity.pdbx_description
1 polymer ?
#
loop_
_entity_poly.entity_id
_entity_poly.type
_entity_poly.pdbx_seq_one_letter_code
_entity_poly.pdbx_strand_id
1 'polypeptide(L)'
;MAIRCRCFSGLLAPSTSDSTFVSSSPGRGDGCGRRRFLAQVLAAAQCYQRGEGGPFDNRIHLRPGVGEALVRLNHLLRPLIHHQWAVKVATLNRLDEYQLERFLFGAERVPLERVRGPIIELQEGRCFYCAERLASRAGQTPDVDHFIPWSRYPDDSLENLVVAHARCNAQKRDFLAAAAH
;
A
#
# COMPACT_ATOMS: atom_id res chain seq x y z
N MET A 1 -15.88 21.67 -7.52
CA MET A 1 -14.72 21.62 -8.42
C MET A 1 -14.03 20.28 -8.18
N ALA A 2 -14.40 19.27 -8.98
CA ALA A 2 -14.15 17.87 -8.66
C ALA A 2 -13.01 17.30 -9.52
N ILE A 3 -11.94 16.85 -8.87
CA ILE A 3 -10.92 16.01 -9.50
C ILE A 3 -11.53 14.61 -9.62
N ARG A 4 -11.99 14.26 -10.82
CA ARG A 4 -12.42 12.89 -11.16
C ARG A 4 -11.18 12.02 -11.34
N CYS A 5 -10.80 11.27 -10.31
CA CYS A 5 -10.01 10.06 -10.48
C CYS A 5 -10.94 8.96 -11.02
N ARG A 6 -10.87 8.66 -12.32
CA ARG A 6 -11.47 7.46 -12.90
C ARG A 6 -10.41 6.35 -12.93
N CYS A 7 -10.21 5.69 -11.79
CA CYS A 7 -9.76 4.30 -11.77
C CYS A 7 -10.95 3.45 -11.32
N PHE A 8 -11.10 2.25 -11.88
CA PHE A 8 -12.19 1.29 -11.68
C PHE A 8 -13.52 1.55 -12.41
N SER A 9 -13.62 0.96 -13.61
CA SER A 9 -14.82 0.30 -14.15
C SER A 9 -14.40 -0.47 -15.40
N GLY A 10 -14.41 -1.80 -15.37
CA GLY A 10 -14.09 -2.59 -16.56
C GLY A 10 -14.00 -4.09 -16.32
N LEU A 11 -15.10 -4.76 -16.64
CA LEU A 11 -15.37 -6.19 -16.58
C LEU A 11 -14.21 -7.13 -16.93
N LEU A 12 -14.20 -8.28 -16.24
CA LEU A 12 -13.60 -9.54 -16.65
C LEU A 12 -13.99 -9.89 -18.09
N ALA A 13 -13.01 -9.92 -18.99
CA ALA A 13 -13.07 -10.69 -20.23
C ALA A 13 -11.74 -11.43 -20.41
N PRO A 14 -11.73 -12.72 -20.79
CA PRO A 14 -10.51 -13.50 -20.92
C PRO A 14 -9.80 -13.13 -22.22
N SER A 15 -8.64 -12.47 -22.15
CA SER A 15 -7.80 -12.22 -23.31
C SER A 15 -6.80 -13.36 -23.48
N THR A 16 -7.13 -14.30 -24.36
CA THR A 16 -6.14 -15.19 -24.99
C THR A 16 -5.32 -14.37 -25.98
N SER A 17 -4.10 -13.99 -25.62
CA SER A 17 -3.00 -13.74 -26.55
C SER A 17 -1.72 -13.57 -25.75
N ASP A 18 -0.87 -14.58 -25.86
CA ASP A 18 0.46 -14.67 -25.29
C ASP A 18 1.41 -13.76 -26.10
N SER A 19 1.28 -12.45 -25.92
CA SER A 19 2.17 -11.45 -26.50
C SER A 19 2.76 -10.60 -25.38
N THR A 20 3.63 -11.20 -24.56
CA THR A 20 4.50 -10.44 -23.68
C THR A 20 5.29 -9.44 -24.51
N PHE A 21 5.02 -8.14 -24.32
CA PHE A 21 5.89 -7.08 -24.78
C PHE A 21 7.21 -7.16 -23.99
N VAL A 22 8.12 -8.02 -24.44
CA VAL A 22 9.50 -8.06 -23.93
C VAL A 22 10.23 -6.88 -24.55
N SER A 23 10.11 -5.73 -23.91
CA SER A 23 11.02 -4.63 -24.18
C SER A 23 12.39 -5.02 -23.63
N SER A 24 13.28 -5.46 -24.51
CA SER A 24 14.71 -5.56 -24.22
C SER A 24 15.24 -4.18 -23.84
N SER A 25 15.57 -3.99 -22.56
CA SER A 25 16.16 -2.73 -22.08
C SER A 25 17.46 -2.43 -22.85
N PRO A 26 17.68 -1.20 -23.33
CA PRO A 26 18.94 -0.86 -23.97
C PRO A 26 20.11 -1.02 -22.98
N GLY A 27 21.22 -1.60 -23.44
CA GLY A 27 22.42 -1.83 -22.65
C GLY A 27 22.94 -0.56 -21.97
N ARG A 28 23.67 -0.71 -20.86
CA ARG A 28 24.32 0.41 -20.15
C ARG A 28 25.36 1.06 -21.06
N GLY A 29 24.97 2.08 -21.83
CA GLY A 29 25.87 2.86 -22.67
C GLY A 29 25.19 3.75 -23.72
N ASP A 30 23.99 3.40 -24.20
CA ASP A 30 23.35 4.15 -25.30
C ASP A 30 22.27 5.14 -24.79
N GLY A 31 22.67 6.41 -24.69
CA GLY A 31 21.77 7.51 -24.32
C GLY A 31 20.70 7.84 -25.36
N CYS A 32 20.89 7.47 -26.63
CA CYS A 32 19.90 7.66 -27.70
C CYS A 32 18.82 6.57 -27.61
N GLY A 33 19.24 5.31 -27.45
CA GLY A 33 18.35 4.16 -27.23
C GLY A 33 17.44 4.33 -26.00
N ARG A 34 17.96 4.87 -24.90
CA ARG A 34 17.16 5.15 -23.69
C ARG A 34 16.06 6.20 -23.90
N ARG A 35 16.33 7.29 -24.63
CA ARG A 35 15.32 8.34 -24.89
C ARG A 35 14.21 7.84 -25.81
N ARG A 36 14.57 7.08 -26.85
CA ARG A 36 13.62 6.49 -27.78
C ARG A 36 12.73 5.46 -27.09
N PHE A 37 13.31 4.64 -26.22
CA PHE A 37 12.58 3.69 -25.39
C PHE A 37 11.59 4.39 -24.45
N LEU A 38 12.03 5.42 -23.72
CA LEU A 38 11.16 6.18 -22.82
C LEU A 38 9.98 6.82 -23.56
N ALA A 39 10.23 7.38 -24.74
CA ALA A 39 9.18 8.00 -25.57
C ALA A 39 8.14 6.97 -26.05
N GLN A 40 8.57 5.77 -26.44
CA GLN A 40 7.66 4.69 -26.84
C GLN A 40 6.80 4.20 -25.68
N VAL A 41 7.39 4.01 -24.51
CA VAL A 41 6.66 3.62 -23.29
C VAL A 41 5.64 4.70 -22.91
N LEU A 42 6.00 5.98 -22.96
CA LEU A 42 5.10 7.08 -22.65
C LEU A 42 3.93 7.17 -23.64
N ALA A 43 4.18 7.02 -24.94
CA ALA A 43 3.12 7.01 -25.95
C ALA A 43 2.16 5.83 -25.76
N ALA A 44 2.69 4.63 -25.50
CA ALA A 44 1.88 3.45 -25.28
C ALA A 44 1.06 3.53 -23.98
N ALA A 45 1.64 4.10 -22.91
CA ALA A 45 0.93 4.39 -21.67
C ALA A 45 -0.19 5.42 -21.85
N GLN A 46 0.02 6.44 -22.70
CA GLN A 46 -1.02 7.44 -23.02
C GLN A 46 -2.20 6.82 -23.79
N CYS A 47 -1.94 5.94 -24.75
CA CYS A 47 -3.02 5.21 -25.44
C CYS A 47 -3.82 4.36 -24.44
N TYR A 48 -3.13 3.61 -23.58
CA TYR A 48 -3.76 2.85 -22.50
C TYR A 48 -4.62 3.75 -21.59
N GLN A 49 -4.12 4.92 -21.18
CA GLN A 49 -4.87 5.88 -20.35
C GLN A 49 -6.12 6.44 -21.06
N ARG A 50 -6.11 6.54 -22.39
CA ARG A 50 -7.27 6.95 -23.20
C ARG A 50 -8.26 5.81 -23.46
N GLY A 51 -7.99 4.60 -23.00
CA GLY A 51 -8.78 3.40 -23.31
C GLY A 51 -8.62 2.93 -24.75
N GLU A 52 -7.62 3.47 -25.46
CA GLU A 52 -7.24 3.00 -26.80
C GLU A 52 -6.42 1.73 -26.61
N GLY A 53 -6.86 0.62 -27.22
CA GLY A 53 -6.09 -0.63 -27.22
C GLY A 53 -4.68 -0.41 -27.77
N GLY A 54 -3.69 -1.09 -27.19
CA GLY A 54 -2.29 -0.93 -27.58
C GLY A 54 -1.40 -2.02 -26.99
N PRO A 55 -0.12 -2.07 -27.38
CA PRO A 55 0.82 -3.10 -26.95
C PRO A 55 1.30 -2.94 -25.49
N PHE A 56 0.83 -1.91 -24.78
CA PHE A 56 1.22 -1.64 -23.41
C PHE A 56 0.44 -2.54 -22.45
N ASP A 57 1.16 -3.42 -21.77
CA ASP A 57 0.64 -4.18 -20.63
C ASP A 57 1.01 -3.46 -19.32
N ASN A 58 0.01 -3.10 -18.54
CA ASN A 58 0.17 -2.46 -17.23
C ASN A 58 0.30 -3.48 -16.09
N ARG A 59 0.38 -4.79 -16.39
CA ARG A 59 0.58 -5.83 -15.38
C ARG A 59 2.04 -5.90 -14.96
N ILE A 60 2.24 -5.94 -13.64
CA ILE A 60 3.55 -6.19 -13.06
C ILE A 60 3.67 -7.69 -12.78
N HIS A 61 4.49 -8.37 -13.58
CA HIS A 61 4.81 -9.78 -13.37
C HIS A 61 6.03 -9.91 -12.46
N LEU A 62 5.81 -10.37 -11.23
CA LEU A 62 6.89 -10.65 -10.30
C LEU A 62 7.52 -12.01 -10.61
N ARG A 63 8.85 -12.08 -10.53
CA ARG A 63 9.54 -13.38 -10.55
C ARG A 63 9.23 -14.14 -9.24
N PRO A 64 9.28 -15.48 -9.25
CA PRO A 64 9.12 -16.28 -8.03
C PRO A 64 10.05 -15.78 -6.91
N GLY A 65 9.53 -15.63 -5.68
CA GLY A 65 10.29 -15.17 -4.52
C GLY A 65 10.44 -13.64 -4.38
N VAL A 66 10.12 -12.86 -5.42
CA VAL A 66 10.26 -11.39 -5.37
C VAL A 66 9.19 -10.76 -4.48
N GLY A 67 7.96 -11.26 -4.52
CA GLY A 67 6.87 -10.73 -3.69
C GLY A 67 7.15 -10.89 -2.20
N GLU A 68 7.63 -12.07 -1.80
CA GLU A 68 8.01 -12.41 -0.44
C GLU A 68 9.18 -11.54 0.05
N ALA A 69 10.18 -11.32 -0.82
CA ALA A 69 11.29 -10.43 -0.53
C ALA A 69 10.83 -8.98 -0.35
N LEU A 70 9.93 -8.49 -1.19
CA LEU A 70 9.35 -7.14 -1.06
C LEU A 70 8.61 -6.98 0.26
N VAL A 71 7.78 -7.97 0.66
CA VAL A 71 7.08 -7.96 1.96
C VAL A 71 8.08 -7.96 3.12
N ARG A 72 9.10 -8.83 3.08
CA ARG A 72 10.12 -8.94 4.13
C ARG A 72 10.93 -7.66 4.28
N LEU A 73 11.30 -7.02 3.17
CA LEU A 73 12.13 -5.83 3.13
C LEU A 73 11.33 -4.52 3.13
N ASN A 74 10.00 -4.57 3.20
CA ASN A 74 9.12 -3.40 3.09
C ASN A 74 9.50 -2.28 4.08
N HIS A 75 9.89 -2.62 5.31
CA HIS A 75 10.32 -1.65 6.31
C HIS A 75 11.58 -0.86 5.92
N LEU A 76 12.48 -1.45 5.12
CA LEU A 76 13.66 -0.77 4.56
C LEU A 76 13.32 -0.05 3.25
N LEU A 77 12.56 -0.72 2.39
CA LEU A 77 12.27 -0.23 1.04
C LEU A 77 11.33 0.95 1.04
N ARG A 78 10.29 0.94 1.88
CA ARG A 78 9.24 1.97 1.86
C ARG A 78 9.76 3.39 2.16
N PRO A 79 10.54 3.64 3.23
CA PRO A 79 11.10 4.97 3.46
C PRO A 79 12.00 5.42 2.30
N LEU A 80 12.83 4.52 1.77
CA LEU A 80 13.72 4.82 0.65
C LEU A 80 12.96 5.15 -0.64
N ILE A 81 11.92 4.38 -0.96
CA ILE A 81 11.07 4.60 -2.13
C ILE A 81 10.29 5.91 -1.99
N HIS A 82 9.68 6.15 -0.83
CA HIS A 82 8.93 7.38 -0.56
C HIS A 82 9.84 8.62 -0.71
N HIS A 83 11.01 8.60 -0.07
CA HIS A 83 11.97 9.68 -0.18
C HIS A 83 12.44 9.90 -1.63
N GLN A 84 12.89 8.85 -2.33
CA GLN A 84 13.32 8.98 -3.72
C GLN A 84 12.19 9.43 -4.66
N TRP A 85 10.96 9.02 -4.39
CA TRP A 85 9.79 9.50 -5.13
C TRP A 85 9.52 10.97 -4.87
N ALA A 86 9.55 11.41 -3.61
CA ALA A 86 9.39 12.82 -3.24
C ALA A 86 10.44 13.70 -3.92
N VAL A 87 11.74 13.33 -3.84
CA VAL A 87 12.84 13.97 -4.58
C VAL A 87 12.53 14.06 -6.07
N LYS A 88 12.07 12.95 -6.67
CA LYS A 88 11.78 12.88 -8.10
C LYS A 88 10.63 13.80 -8.49
N VAL A 89 9.53 13.79 -7.75
CA VAL A 89 8.36 14.65 -8.00
C VAL A 89 8.72 16.11 -7.80
N ALA A 90 9.45 16.44 -6.73
CA ALA A 90 9.95 17.78 -6.47
C ALA A 90 10.79 18.29 -7.64
N THR A 91 11.74 17.46 -8.13
CA THR A 91 12.59 17.80 -9.27
C THR A 91 11.77 18.02 -10.55
N LEU A 92 10.82 17.12 -10.85
CA LEU A 92 10.00 17.20 -12.06
C LEU A 92 9.07 18.41 -12.07
N ASN A 93 8.58 18.82 -10.90
CA ASN A 93 7.59 19.89 -10.75
C ASN A 93 8.21 21.21 -10.23
N ARG A 94 9.52 21.24 -9.98
CA ARG A 94 10.26 22.40 -9.42
C ARG A 94 9.67 22.87 -8.07
N LEU A 95 9.39 21.92 -7.19
CA LEU A 95 8.85 22.15 -5.84
C LEU A 95 9.92 21.97 -4.78
N ASP A 96 9.71 22.57 -3.60
CA ASP A 96 10.54 22.31 -2.42
C ASP A 96 10.27 20.91 -1.85
N GLU A 97 11.34 20.13 -1.67
CA GLU A 97 11.28 18.72 -1.29
C GLU A 97 10.76 18.48 0.13
N TYR A 98 11.18 19.32 1.09
CA TYR A 98 10.94 19.10 2.53
C TYR A 98 9.46 19.04 2.90
N GLN A 99 8.61 19.82 2.23
CA GLN A 99 7.17 19.81 2.49
C GLN A 99 6.44 18.70 1.71
N LEU A 100 7.05 18.22 0.63
CA LEU A 100 6.40 17.31 -0.30
C LEU A 100 6.36 15.87 0.23
N GLU A 101 7.42 15.40 0.89
CA GLU A 101 7.43 14.05 1.47
C GLU A 101 6.34 13.89 2.54
N ARG A 102 6.23 14.87 3.45
CA ARG A 102 5.15 14.90 4.46
C ARG A 102 3.77 15.02 3.80
N PHE A 103 3.63 15.81 2.75
CA PHE A 103 2.36 15.96 2.04
C PHE A 103 1.92 14.67 1.31
N LEU A 104 2.85 13.97 0.66
CA LEU A 104 2.56 12.77 -0.13
C LEU A 104 2.42 11.51 0.73
N PHE A 105 3.21 11.42 1.81
CA PHE A 105 3.41 10.17 2.55
C PHE A 105 3.32 10.30 4.06
N GLY A 106 3.12 11.50 4.59
CA GLY A 106 2.95 11.72 6.02
C GLY A 106 1.67 11.07 6.50
N ALA A 107 1.76 9.81 6.94
CA ALA A 107 0.76 9.21 7.80
C ALA A 107 0.95 9.82 9.19
N GLU A 108 0.36 10.99 9.43
CA GLU A 108 0.23 11.51 10.79
C GLU A 108 -0.57 10.48 11.57
N ARG A 109 0.06 9.84 12.55
CA ARG A 109 -0.58 8.85 13.39
C ARG A 109 -1.69 9.55 14.16
N VAL A 110 -2.94 9.29 13.81
CA VAL A 110 -4.08 9.95 14.44
C VAL A 110 -4.39 9.23 15.76
N PRO A 111 -4.71 9.95 16.84
CA PRO A 111 -5.19 9.31 18.06
C PRO A 111 -6.45 8.47 17.79
N LEU A 112 -6.37 7.15 17.99
CA LEU A 112 -7.43 6.18 17.67
C LEU A 112 -8.47 6.03 18.79
N GLU A 113 -8.36 6.79 19.88
CA GLU A 113 -9.24 6.70 21.04
C GLU A 113 -10.71 6.95 20.69
N ARG A 114 -10.96 7.81 19.70
CA ARG A 114 -12.31 8.16 19.24
C ARG A 114 -13.03 6.99 18.55
N VAL A 115 -12.29 6.10 17.90
CA VAL A 115 -12.88 4.96 17.17
C VAL A 115 -13.04 3.71 18.04
N ARG A 116 -12.46 3.70 19.25
CA ARG A 116 -12.56 2.56 20.18
C ARG A 116 -14.00 2.12 20.44
N GLY A 117 -14.88 3.07 20.81
CA GLY A 117 -16.29 2.77 21.12
C GLY A 117 -17.03 2.11 19.96
N PRO A 118 -17.05 2.74 18.77
CA PRO A 118 -17.65 2.14 17.57
C PRO A 118 -17.07 0.76 17.20
N ILE A 119 -15.76 0.55 17.32
CA ILE A 119 -15.15 -0.75 17.03
C ILE A 119 -15.57 -1.81 18.06
N ILE A 120 -15.69 -1.44 19.35
CA ILE A 120 -16.21 -2.33 20.39
C ILE A 120 -17.64 -2.79 20.06
N GLU A 121 -18.49 -1.88 19.58
CA GLU A 121 -19.86 -2.22 19.15
C GLU A 121 -19.85 -3.18 17.96
N LEU A 122 -19.03 -2.91 16.94
CA LEU A 122 -18.86 -3.79 15.77
C LEU A 122 -18.30 -5.17 16.14
N GLN A 123 -17.46 -5.26 17.17
CA GLN A 123 -16.91 -6.53 17.70
C GLN A 123 -17.79 -7.16 18.79
N GLU A 124 -19.01 -6.65 18.99
CA GLU A 124 -19.97 -7.16 19.99
C GLU A 124 -19.40 -7.23 21.41
N GLY A 125 -18.54 -6.28 21.77
CA GLY A 125 -17.91 -6.22 23.09
C GLY A 125 -16.90 -7.34 23.35
N ARG A 126 -16.34 -7.97 22.30
CA ARG A 126 -15.37 -9.07 22.41
C ARG A 126 -13.98 -8.66 21.90
N CYS A 127 -12.96 -9.23 22.52
CA CYS A 127 -11.57 -9.08 22.11
C CYS A 127 -11.37 -9.78 20.77
N PHE A 128 -10.75 -9.09 19.80
CA PHE A 128 -10.54 -9.66 18.47
C PHE A 128 -9.72 -10.96 18.48
N TYR A 129 -8.74 -11.08 19.39
CA TYR A 129 -7.81 -12.22 19.40
C TYR A 129 -8.28 -13.43 20.20
N CYS A 130 -8.86 -13.25 21.38
CA CYS A 130 -9.28 -14.37 22.23
C CYS A 130 -10.79 -14.61 22.22
N ALA A 131 -11.56 -13.76 21.55
CA ALA A 131 -13.04 -13.77 21.54
C ALA A 131 -13.71 -13.66 22.92
N GLU A 132 -12.96 -13.54 24.02
CA GLU A 132 -13.52 -13.27 25.33
C GLU A 132 -14.09 -11.86 25.39
N ARG A 133 -15.05 -11.63 26.29
CA ARG A 133 -15.60 -10.29 26.52
C ARG A 133 -14.48 -9.32 26.89
N LEU A 134 -14.51 -8.13 26.29
CA LEU A 134 -13.81 -6.94 26.74
C LEU A 134 -14.48 -6.51 28.04
N ALA A 135 -14.26 -7.29 29.10
CA ALA A 135 -14.83 -6.99 30.40
C ALA A 135 -14.29 -5.62 30.82
N SER A 136 -15.18 -4.71 31.19
CA SER A 136 -14.87 -3.53 31.99
C SER A 136 -14.35 -3.88 33.40
N ARG A 137 -14.13 -5.17 33.70
CA ARG A 137 -13.64 -5.67 34.97
C ARG A 137 -12.11 -5.55 35.01
N ALA A 138 -11.63 -4.81 36.01
CA ALA A 138 -10.25 -4.57 36.40
C ALA A 138 -9.53 -3.36 35.76
N GLY A 139 -10.24 -2.27 35.45
CA GLY A 139 -9.61 -0.95 35.25
C GLY A 139 -8.66 -0.84 34.05
N GLN A 140 -8.63 -1.84 33.16
CA GLN A 140 -7.82 -1.83 31.95
C GLN A 140 -8.68 -1.43 30.75
N THR A 141 -8.31 -0.33 30.11
CA THR A 141 -8.95 0.12 28.87
C THR A 141 -8.47 -0.77 27.72
N PRO A 142 -9.38 -1.33 26.89
CA PRO A 142 -8.99 -2.05 25.68
C PRO A 142 -8.20 -1.16 24.72
N ASP A 143 -7.20 -1.75 24.07
CA ASP A 143 -6.38 -1.07 23.08
C ASP A 143 -6.99 -1.20 21.69
N VAL A 144 -6.87 -0.14 20.90
CA VAL A 144 -7.07 -0.22 19.45
C VAL A 144 -5.73 -0.63 18.84
N ASP A 145 -5.71 -1.75 18.11
CA ASP A 145 -4.54 -2.28 17.42
C ASP A 145 -4.74 -2.27 15.91
N HIS A 146 -3.63 -2.20 15.17
CA HIS A 146 -3.61 -2.41 13.73
C HIS A 146 -3.52 -3.92 13.44
N PHE A 147 -4.51 -4.47 12.74
CA PHE A 147 -4.53 -5.89 12.36
C PHE A 147 -3.25 -6.27 11.61
N ILE A 148 -2.90 -5.50 10.57
CA ILE A 148 -1.56 -5.49 9.97
C ILE A 148 -0.73 -4.43 10.69
N PRO A 149 0.43 -4.77 11.29
CA PRO A 149 1.25 -3.82 12.02
C PRO A 149 1.56 -2.54 11.23
N TRP A 150 1.49 -1.38 11.89
CA TRP A 150 1.81 -0.07 11.31
C TRP A 150 3.18 -0.03 10.63
N SER A 151 4.16 -0.76 11.18
CA SER A 151 5.51 -0.93 10.62
C SER A 151 5.51 -1.56 9.22
N ARG A 152 4.47 -2.33 8.88
CA ARG A 152 4.29 -2.98 7.57
C ARG A 152 3.28 -2.24 6.70
N TYR A 153 2.22 -1.74 7.30
CA TYR A 153 1.10 -1.10 6.60
C TYR A 153 0.58 0.06 7.46
N PRO A 154 1.17 1.27 7.31
CA PRO A 154 0.80 2.45 8.08
C PRO A 154 -0.52 3.03 7.56
N ASP A 155 -1.61 2.36 7.91
CA ASP A 155 -2.96 2.65 7.47
C ASP A 155 -3.92 2.66 8.67
N ASP A 156 -4.49 3.82 8.94
CA ASP A 156 -5.49 4.06 9.99
C ASP A 156 -6.94 3.82 9.50
N SER A 157 -7.13 3.29 8.29
CA SER A 157 -8.46 2.94 7.78
C SER A 157 -9.13 1.89 8.67
N LEU A 158 -10.46 2.03 8.88
CA LEU A 158 -11.22 1.25 9.86
C LEU A 158 -11.11 -0.27 9.65
N GLU A 159 -10.93 -0.71 8.40
CA GLU A 159 -10.73 -2.10 8.00
C GLU A 159 -9.44 -2.74 8.55
N ASN A 160 -8.45 -1.92 8.94
CA ASN A 160 -7.20 -2.39 9.54
C ASN A 160 -7.18 -2.20 11.07
N LEU A 161 -8.29 -1.76 11.68
CA LEU A 161 -8.36 -1.49 13.12
C LEU A 161 -9.18 -2.53 13.85
N VAL A 162 -8.66 -3.00 14.98
CA VAL A 162 -9.33 -3.96 15.86
C VAL A 162 -9.19 -3.53 17.32
N VAL A 163 -10.11 -3.97 18.18
CA VAL A 163 -9.97 -3.77 19.64
C VAL A 163 -9.62 -5.08 20.34
N ALA A 164 -8.62 -5.04 21.22
CA ALA A 164 -8.14 -6.20 21.96
C ALA A 164 -7.83 -5.86 23.42
N HIS A 165 -7.74 -6.90 24.27
CA HIS A 165 -7.13 -6.73 25.59
C HIS A 165 -5.66 -6.31 25.43
N ALA A 166 -5.18 -5.43 26.32
CA ALA A 166 -3.77 -5.03 26.35
C ALA A 166 -2.80 -6.23 26.38
N ARG A 167 -3.15 -7.29 27.14
CA ARG A 167 -2.37 -8.54 27.19
C ARG A 167 -2.31 -9.26 25.83
N CYS A 168 -3.43 -9.32 25.10
CA CYS A 168 -3.52 -10.03 23.82
C CYS A 168 -2.77 -9.25 22.74
N ASN A 169 -2.91 -7.93 22.75
CA ASN A 169 -2.17 -7.03 21.88
C ASN A 169 -0.64 -7.15 22.11
N ALA A 170 -0.20 -7.10 23.38
CA ALA A 170 1.21 -7.26 23.74
C ALA A 170 1.80 -8.63 23.37
N GLN A 171 0.99 -9.69 23.40
CA GLN A 171 1.38 -11.04 22.96
C GLN A 171 1.51 -11.14 21.43
N LYS A 172 0.71 -10.39 20.66
CA LYS A 172 0.79 -10.37 19.19
C LYS A 172 2.06 -9.70 18.65
N ARG A 173 2.53 -8.58 19.24
CA ARG A 173 3.67 -7.78 18.74
C ARG A 173 3.55 -7.47 17.22
N ASP A 174 4.68 -7.37 16.50
CA ASP A 174 4.75 -7.20 15.03
C ASP A 174 4.48 -8.50 14.22
N PHE A 175 3.99 -9.56 14.88
CA PHE A 175 3.61 -10.78 14.17
C PHE A 175 2.23 -10.61 13.54
N LEU A 176 2.08 -11.06 12.30
CA LEU A 176 0.76 -11.17 11.69
C LEU A 176 -0.09 -12.08 12.57
N ALA A 177 -1.35 -11.72 12.77
CA ALA A 177 -2.31 -12.59 13.45
C ALA A 177 -2.45 -13.88 12.64
N ALA A 178 -1.67 -14.90 13.01
CA ALA A 178 -1.82 -16.23 12.47
C ALA A 178 -2.90 -16.92 13.30
N ALA A 179 -3.91 -17.49 12.63
CA ALA A 179 -4.70 -18.53 13.25
C ALA A 179 -3.73 -19.63 13.69
N ALA A 180 -3.88 -20.13 14.92
CA ALA A 180 -3.24 -21.39 15.28
C ALA A 180 -3.77 -22.45 14.30
N HIS A 181 -2.89 -23.02 13.49
CA HIS A 181 -3.16 -24.21 12.69
C HIS A 181 -2.89 -25.45 13.54
#